data_AF-A0A0E3ZDH2-F1
#
_entry.id   AF-A0A0E3ZDH2-F1
#
_cell.length_a   1.000
_cell.length_b   1.000
_cell.length_c   1.000
_cell.angle_alpha   90.00
_cell.angle_beta   90.00
_cell.angle_gamma   90.00
#
_symmetry.space_group_name_H-M   'P 1'
#
loop_
_entity.id
_entity.type
_entity.pdbx_description
1 polymer ?
#
loop_
_entity_poly.entity_id
_entity_poly.type
_entity_poly.pdbx_seq_one_letter_code
_entity_poly.pdbx_strand_id
1 'polypeptide(L)'
;MNFDDIQKSWQTQQAPATEGRVGGTVKESNILNDVKALQRKVIHTNTVATVVIGLTAAAFVFVLRPLLKPSTVWYDIGIGLTLSAAFSLGLIHWFKSMPWKKQVNLSSKAYVEQVLKSLRYLNAINKKLTPFLMVVILAGINLIYFDIFLNESAKLRLVMHILLNAFMLTAGIASLYYSERHNDQSYVPIIKELEELQQKLEEI
;
A
#
# COMPACT_ATOMS: atom_id res chain seq x y z
N MET A 1 59.45 13.94 27.32
CA MET A 1 57.99 13.83 27.12
C MET A 1 57.56 12.52 27.75
N ASN A 2 56.69 12.57 28.76
CA ASN A 2 56.28 11.41 29.52
C ASN A 2 55.09 10.73 28.80
N PHE A 3 55.05 9.39 28.80
CA PHE A 3 54.01 8.63 28.08
C PHE A 3 52.62 8.93 28.66
N ASP A 4 52.56 9.20 29.96
CA ASP A 4 51.35 9.60 30.67
C ASP A 4 50.78 10.95 30.18
N ASP A 5 51.63 11.87 29.74
CA ASP A 5 51.20 13.17 29.20
C ASP A 5 50.58 12.99 27.80
N ILE A 6 51.13 12.08 27.01
CA ILE A 6 50.62 11.75 25.67
C ILE A 6 49.28 11.01 25.80
N GLN A 7 49.17 10.05 26.72
CA GLN A 7 47.93 9.30 26.95
C GLN A 7 46.81 10.19 27.49
N LYS A 8 47.13 11.13 28.41
CA LYS A 8 46.17 12.15 28.85
C LYS A 8 45.72 13.01 27.68
N SER A 9 46.64 13.51 26.85
CA SER A 9 46.30 14.37 25.70
C SER A 9 45.41 13.68 24.66
N TRP A 10 45.55 12.35 24.50
CA TRP A 10 44.73 11.55 23.61
C TRP A 10 43.31 11.31 24.17
N GLN A 11 43.18 11.20 25.50
CA GLN A 11 41.88 11.07 26.16
C GLN A 11 41.14 12.40 26.32
N THR A 12 41.87 13.53 26.38
CA THR A 12 41.29 14.89 26.41
C THR A 12 41.05 15.49 25.03
N GLN A 13 41.42 14.81 23.94
CA GLN A 13 40.79 15.02 22.63
C GLN A 13 39.35 14.48 22.67
N GLN A 14 38.53 15.17 23.47
CA GLN A 14 37.10 15.12 23.41
C GLN A 14 36.71 15.21 21.94
N ALA A 15 35.84 14.27 21.54
CA ALA A 15 35.15 14.28 20.28
C ALA A 15 34.79 15.72 19.88
N PRO A 16 34.94 16.11 18.60
CA PRO A 16 34.67 17.47 18.16
C PRO A 16 33.36 17.92 18.78
N ALA A 17 33.42 19.06 19.47
CA ALA A 17 32.26 19.71 20.05
C ALA A 17 31.18 19.65 18.97
N THR A 18 30.10 18.92 19.27
CA THR A 18 28.92 18.87 18.42
C THR A 18 28.26 20.23 18.59
N GLU A 19 28.87 21.24 17.98
CA GLU A 19 28.35 22.59 17.91
C GLU A 19 26.99 22.48 17.22
N GLY A 20 25.94 22.73 17.99
CA GLY A 20 24.75 23.41 17.52
C GLY A 20 23.97 22.78 16.36
N ARG A 21 23.56 21.52 16.47
CA ARG A 21 22.28 21.05 15.85
C ARG A 21 21.27 20.65 16.91
N VAL A 22 21.19 21.45 17.98
CA VAL A 22 20.20 21.27 19.05
C VAL A 22 18.92 22.00 18.64
N GLY A 23 18.19 21.37 17.71
CA GLY A 23 16.86 21.81 17.26
C GLY A 23 16.03 20.70 16.60
N GLY A 24 16.65 19.57 16.21
CA GLY A 24 16.01 18.51 15.42
C GLY A 24 15.63 17.21 16.15
N THR A 25 16.17 16.91 17.33
CA THR A 25 16.23 15.50 17.82
C THR A 25 14.90 14.86 18.23
N VAL A 26 13.97 15.60 18.82
CA VAL A 26 12.67 15.01 19.25
C VAL A 26 11.65 14.97 18.10
N LYS A 27 11.57 16.03 17.28
CA LYS A 27 10.63 16.07 16.15
C LYS A 27 11.04 15.08 15.05
N GLU A 28 12.33 14.99 14.72
CA GLU A 28 12.84 14.04 13.72
C GLU A 28 12.70 12.58 14.15
N SER A 29 12.95 12.27 15.43
CA SER A 29 12.77 10.90 15.93
C SER A 29 11.30 10.46 15.95
N ASN A 30 10.37 11.37 16.24
CA ASN A 30 8.94 11.11 16.14
C ASN A 30 8.50 10.85 14.69
N ILE A 31 8.90 11.71 13.73
CA ILE A 31 8.62 11.52 12.30
C ILE A 31 9.16 10.17 11.81
N LEU A 32 10.38 9.80 12.24
CA LEU A 32 10.97 8.52 11.86
C LEU A 32 10.18 7.33 12.40
N ASN A 33 9.71 7.42 13.64
CA ASN A 33 8.88 6.39 14.25
C ASN A 33 7.53 6.24 13.53
N ASP A 34 6.92 7.35 13.13
CA ASP A 34 5.66 7.36 12.38
C ASP A 34 5.81 6.77 10.98
N VAL A 35 6.90 7.12 10.27
CA VAL A 35 7.25 6.50 8.98
C VAL A 35 7.45 5.00 9.13
N LYS A 36 8.19 4.55 10.16
CA LYS A 36 8.42 3.11 10.41
C LYS A 36 7.12 2.38 10.80
N ALA A 37 6.26 3.01 11.60
CA ALA A 37 4.97 2.45 11.99
C ALA A 37 4.06 2.29 10.76
N LEU A 38 3.99 3.31 9.91
CA LEU A 38 3.25 3.26 8.66
C LEU A 38 3.80 2.16 7.74
N GLN A 39 5.12 2.08 7.56
CA GLN A 39 5.74 1.03 6.75
C GLN A 39 5.39 -0.38 7.26
N ARG A 40 5.51 -0.63 8.57
CA ARG A 40 5.12 -1.93 9.15
C ARG A 40 3.66 -2.26 8.91
N LYS A 41 2.77 -1.27 9.07
CA LYS A 41 1.34 -1.43 8.80
C LYS A 41 1.08 -1.78 7.33
N VAL A 42 1.71 -1.07 6.40
CA VAL A 42 1.57 -1.34 4.96
C VAL A 42 2.07 -2.74 4.60
N ILE A 43 3.24 -3.14 5.12
CA ILE A 43 3.78 -4.49 4.90
C ILE A 43 2.80 -5.54 5.44
N HIS A 44 2.32 -5.38 6.67
CA HIS A 44 1.36 -6.31 7.26
C HIS A 44 0.07 -6.41 6.43
N THR A 45 -0.53 -5.27 6.07
CA THR A 45 -1.74 -5.22 5.23
C THR A 45 -1.52 -5.92 3.90
N ASN A 46 -0.39 -5.68 3.25
CA ASN A 46 -0.11 -6.30 1.95
C ASN A 46 0.19 -7.81 2.07
N THR A 47 0.82 -8.26 3.16
CA THR A 47 1.00 -9.70 3.44
C THR A 47 -0.36 -10.37 3.57
N VAL A 48 -1.25 -9.82 4.39
CA VAL A 48 -2.61 -10.33 4.58
C VAL A 48 -3.36 -10.33 3.25
N ALA A 49 -3.30 -9.24 2.48
CA ALA A 49 -3.95 -9.14 1.17
C ALA A 49 -3.43 -10.21 0.19
N THR A 50 -2.13 -10.44 0.16
CA THR A 50 -1.53 -11.47 -0.72
C THR A 50 -2.01 -12.87 -0.35
N VAL A 51 -2.07 -13.19 0.95
CA VAL A 51 -2.61 -14.47 1.43
C VAL A 51 -4.08 -14.61 1.04
N VAL A 52 -4.89 -13.57 1.26
CA VAL A 52 -6.32 -13.59 0.93
C VAL A 52 -6.54 -13.75 -0.58
N ILE A 53 -5.80 -13.04 -1.42
CA ILE A 53 -5.87 -13.17 -2.89
C ILE A 53 -5.48 -14.58 -3.30
N GLY A 54 -4.39 -15.13 -2.73
CA GLY A 54 -3.93 -16.50 -3.03
C GLY A 54 -4.97 -17.56 -2.65
N LEU A 55 -5.55 -17.47 -1.45
CA LEU A 55 -6.61 -18.38 -1.00
C LEU A 55 -7.87 -18.25 -1.85
N THR A 56 -8.24 -17.03 -2.21
CA THR A 56 -9.40 -16.77 -3.09
C THR A 56 -9.17 -17.38 -4.47
N ALA A 57 -8.00 -17.16 -5.07
CA ALA A 57 -7.64 -17.77 -6.36
C ALA A 57 -7.68 -19.30 -6.29
N ALA A 58 -7.12 -19.90 -5.24
CA ALA A 58 -7.16 -21.35 -5.02
C ALA A 58 -8.60 -21.86 -4.89
N ALA A 59 -9.46 -21.17 -4.13
CA ALA A 59 -10.87 -21.53 -4.00
C ALA A 59 -11.60 -21.45 -5.35
N PHE A 60 -11.36 -20.43 -6.16
CA PHE A 60 -11.96 -20.32 -7.50
C PHE A 60 -11.56 -21.47 -8.43
N VAL A 61 -10.27 -21.83 -8.43
CA VAL A 61 -9.72 -22.86 -9.33
C VAL A 61 -10.07 -24.28 -8.87
N PHE A 62 -9.89 -24.59 -7.59
CA PHE A 62 -9.96 -25.96 -7.08
C PHE A 62 -11.31 -26.32 -6.46
N VAL A 63 -12.11 -25.34 -6.03
CA VAL A 63 -13.40 -25.58 -5.37
C VAL A 63 -14.57 -25.15 -6.25
N LEU A 64 -14.61 -23.89 -6.65
CA LEU A 64 -15.76 -23.33 -7.37
C LEU A 64 -15.84 -23.81 -8.82
N ARG A 65 -14.73 -23.84 -9.57
CA ARG A 65 -14.75 -24.28 -10.96
C ARG A 65 -15.26 -25.72 -11.15
N PRO A 66 -14.83 -26.73 -10.36
CA PRO A 66 -15.39 -28.08 -10.46
C PRO A 66 -16.85 -28.18 -10.01
N LEU A 67 -17.24 -27.39 -9.00
CA LEU A 67 -18.61 -27.39 -8.45
C LEU A 67 -19.61 -26.79 -9.44
N LEU A 68 -19.27 -25.66 -10.05
CA LEU A 68 -20.16 -24.90 -10.91
C LEU A 68 -20.21 -25.43 -12.35
N LYS A 69 -19.19 -26.21 -12.77
CA LYS A 69 -19.08 -26.79 -14.11
C LYS A 69 -19.42 -25.76 -15.21
N PRO A 70 -18.63 -24.67 -15.32
CA PRO A 70 -18.91 -23.56 -16.22
C PRO A 70 -19.10 -24.05 -17.65
N SER A 71 -20.04 -23.42 -18.35
CA SER A 71 -20.52 -23.89 -19.66
C SER A 71 -19.83 -23.19 -20.82
N THR A 72 -19.27 -22.00 -20.57
CA THR A 72 -18.63 -21.17 -21.61
C THR A 72 -17.29 -20.60 -21.15
N VAL A 73 -16.53 -20.07 -22.13
CA VAL A 73 -15.24 -19.42 -21.91
C VAL A 73 -15.36 -18.11 -21.11
N TRP A 74 -16.56 -17.52 -21.01
CA TRP A 74 -16.78 -16.28 -20.27
C TRP A 74 -16.44 -16.39 -18.78
N TYR A 75 -16.63 -17.56 -18.19
CA TYR A 75 -16.22 -17.83 -16.82
C TYR A 75 -14.70 -17.71 -16.64
N ASP A 76 -13.92 -18.35 -17.53
CA ASP A 76 -12.46 -18.33 -17.45
C ASP A 76 -11.91 -16.92 -17.75
N ILE A 77 -12.51 -16.17 -18.69
CA ILE A 77 -12.19 -14.75 -18.93
C ILE A 77 -12.49 -13.90 -17.69
N GLY A 78 -13.67 -14.10 -17.08
CA GLY A 78 -14.09 -13.35 -15.90
C GLY A 78 -13.19 -13.60 -14.69
N ILE A 79 -12.77 -14.85 -14.47
CA ILE A 79 -11.76 -15.21 -13.46
C ILE A 79 -10.43 -14.55 -13.80
N GLY A 80 -9.96 -14.69 -15.04
CA GLY A 80 -8.69 -14.12 -15.47
C GLY A 80 -8.64 -12.61 -15.24
N LEU A 81 -9.71 -11.91 -15.58
CA LEU A 81 -9.82 -10.46 -15.40
C LEU A 81 -9.89 -10.06 -13.92
N THR A 82 -10.67 -10.78 -13.11
CA THR A 82 -10.79 -10.55 -11.67
C THR A 82 -9.46 -10.79 -10.94
N LEU A 83 -8.83 -11.93 -11.19
CA LEU A 83 -7.56 -12.29 -10.57
C LEU A 83 -6.42 -11.38 -11.04
N SER A 84 -6.33 -11.09 -12.34
CA SER A 84 -5.30 -10.20 -12.87
C SER A 84 -5.40 -8.80 -12.27
N ALA A 85 -6.61 -8.26 -12.11
CA ALA A 85 -6.83 -6.98 -11.45
C ALA A 85 -6.42 -7.02 -9.97
N ALA A 86 -6.81 -8.07 -9.24
CA ALA A 86 -6.45 -8.26 -7.83
C ALA A 86 -4.93 -8.42 -7.63
N PHE A 87 -4.27 -9.24 -8.45
CA PHE A 87 -2.82 -9.42 -8.44
C PHE A 87 -2.08 -8.14 -8.82
N SER A 88 -2.56 -7.40 -9.82
CA SER A 88 -1.97 -6.11 -10.21
C SER A 88 -2.02 -5.12 -9.05
N LEU A 89 -3.17 -5.01 -8.38
CA LEU A 89 -3.32 -4.15 -7.19
C LEU A 89 -2.35 -4.56 -6.07
N GLY A 90 -2.28 -5.86 -5.78
CA GLY A 90 -1.42 -6.42 -4.74
C GLY A 90 0.07 -6.21 -5.03
N LEU A 91 0.53 -6.51 -6.25
CA LEU A 91 1.91 -6.30 -6.68
C LEU A 91 2.31 -4.82 -6.65
N ILE A 92 1.43 -3.93 -7.12
CA ILE A 92 1.69 -2.49 -7.11
C ILE A 92 1.87 -1.97 -5.68
N HIS A 93 1.02 -2.41 -4.75
CA HIS A 93 1.18 -2.10 -3.33
C HIS A 93 2.47 -2.70 -2.76
N TRP A 94 2.80 -3.94 -3.10
CA TRP A 94 3.98 -4.63 -2.60
C TRP A 94 5.28 -3.97 -3.04
N PHE A 95 5.47 -3.77 -4.36
CA PHE A 95 6.70 -3.19 -4.91
C PHE A 95 7.00 -1.78 -4.39
N LYS A 96 5.97 -0.99 -4.09
CA LYS A 96 6.11 0.42 -3.71
C LYS A 96 6.12 0.65 -2.21
N SER A 97 5.69 -0.35 -1.44
CA SER A 97 5.79 -0.38 0.03
C SER A 97 7.15 -0.86 0.56
N MET A 98 7.96 -1.54 -0.26
CA MET A 98 9.28 -1.97 0.19
C MET A 98 10.22 -0.78 0.40
N PRO A 99 10.97 -0.72 1.52
CA PRO A 99 12.06 0.23 1.66
C PRO A 99 13.28 -0.30 0.89
N TRP A 100 13.45 0.11 -0.38
CA TRP A 100 14.55 -0.37 -1.23
C TRP A 100 15.94 0.13 -0.78
N LYS A 101 16.05 0.98 0.25
CA LYS A 101 17.34 1.44 0.81
C LYS A 101 17.43 1.19 2.31
N LYS A 102 18.56 0.58 2.72
CA LYS A 102 18.89 0.21 4.11
C LYS A 102 19.26 1.40 5.00
N GLN A 103 19.61 2.56 4.44
CA GLN A 103 19.99 3.72 5.24
C GLN A 103 18.76 4.52 5.65
N VAL A 104 18.38 4.35 6.91
CA VAL A 104 17.30 5.08 7.58
C VAL A 104 17.91 6.29 8.26
N ASN A 105 18.06 7.39 7.54
CA ASN A 105 18.51 8.64 8.14
C ASN A 105 17.76 9.83 7.54
N LEU A 106 16.98 10.53 8.37
CA LEU A 106 16.25 11.72 7.98
C LEU A 106 17.16 12.91 7.68
N SER A 107 18.44 12.87 8.08
CA SER A 107 19.41 13.88 7.66
C SER A 107 19.86 13.73 6.21
N SER A 108 19.50 12.64 5.54
CA SER A 108 19.77 12.43 4.12
C SER A 108 18.60 12.93 3.27
N LYS A 109 18.82 14.00 2.51
CA LYS A 109 17.86 14.50 1.50
C LYS A 109 17.36 13.38 0.58
N ALA A 110 18.27 12.51 0.13
CA ALA A 110 17.93 11.38 -0.74
C ALA A 110 17.00 10.36 -0.10
N TYR A 111 17.05 10.19 1.23
CA TYR A 111 16.12 9.33 1.96
C TYR A 111 14.74 9.97 2.06
N VAL A 112 14.68 11.24 2.45
CA VAL A 112 13.42 12.01 2.57
C VAL A 112 12.68 12.07 1.23
N GLU A 113 13.38 12.38 0.15
CA GLU A 113 12.81 12.44 -1.20
C GLU A 113 12.25 11.07 -1.65
N GLN A 114 12.96 9.98 -1.35
CA GLN A 114 12.51 8.63 -1.68
C GLN A 114 11.25 8.24 -0.91
N VAL A 115 11.18 8.56 0.39
CA VAL A 115 9.99 8.28 1.21
C VAL A 115 8.80 9.11 0.72
N LEU A 116 9.00 10.40 0.46
CA LEU A 116 7.97 11.28 -0.12
C LEU A 116 7.43 10.74 -1.45
N LYS A 117 8.32 10.33 -2.35
CA LYS A 117 7.93 9.75 -3.65
C LYS A 117 7.11 8.47 -3.47
N SER A 118 7.49 7.60 -2.52
CA SER A 118 6.72 6.38 -2.21
C SER A 118 5.34 6.71 -1.64
N LEU A 119 5.25 7.59 -0.64
CA LEU A 119 3.98 7.97 0.01
C LEU A 119 3.03 8.68 -0.97
N ARG A 120 3.53 9.61 -1.79
CA ARG A 120 2.73 10.27 -2.84
C ARG A 120 2.23 9.26 -3.87
N TYR A 121 3.06 8.29 -4.24
CA TYR A 121 2.65 7.24 -5.18
C TYR A 121 1.57 6.33 -4.59
N LEU A 122 1.72 5.87 -3.34
CA LEU A 122 0.70 5.08 -2.64
C LEU A 122 -0.63 5.84 -2.53
N ASN A 123 -0.58 7.12 -2.19
CA ASN A 123 -1.78 7.97 -2.17
C ASN A 123 -2.43 8.08 -3.57
N ALA A 124 -1.62 8.26 -4.63
CA ALA A 124 -2.13 8.33 -5.99
C ALA A 124 -2.74 7.02 -6.49
N ILE A 125 -2.13 5.86 -6.16
CA ILE A 125 -2.71 4.54 -6.44
C ILE A 125 -4.07 4.43 -5.78
N ASN A 126 -4.16 4.73 -4.48
CA ASN A 126 -5.40 4.57 -3.73
C ASN A 126 -6.51 5.47 -4.26
N LYS A 127 -6.21 6.71 -4.65
CA LYS A 127 -7.21 7.65 -5.16
C LYS A 127 -7.62 7.40 -6.60
N LYS A 128 -6.72 6.91 -7.47
CA LYS A 128 -6.99 6.80 -8.93
C LYS A 128 -7.04 5.38 -9.45
N LEU A 129 -6.06 4.57 -9.10
CA LEU A 129 -5.90 3.23 -9.68
C LEU A 129 -6.81 2.20 -9.00
N THR A 130 -7.00 2.29 -7.68
CA THR A 130 -7.89 1.39 -6.94
C THR A 130 -9.33 1.45 -7.47
N PRO A 131 -9.99 2.63 -7.63
CA PRO A 131 -11.33 2.70 -8.23
C PRO A 131 -11.39 2.06 -9.62
N PHE A 132 -10.39 2.32 -10.46
CA PHE A 132 -10.32 1.74 -11.81
C PHE A 132 -10.27 0.20 -11.75
N LEU A 133 -9.38 -0.36 -10.92
CA LEU A 133 -9.27 -1.81 -10.77
C LEU A 133 -10.50 -2.45 -10.13
N MET A 134 -11.23 -1.73 -9.28
CA MET A 134 -12.53 -2.20 -8.75
C MET A 134 -13.58 -2.32 -9.86
N VAL A 135 -13.62 -1.40 -10.81
CA VAL A 135 -14.50 -1.51 -11.99
C VAL A 135 -14.11 -2.70 -12.86
N VAL A 136 -12.81 -2.94 -13.05
CA VAL A 136 -12.32 -4.14 -13.75
C VAL A 136 -12.79 -5.40 -13.02
N ILE A 137 -12.59 -5.50 -11.71
CA ILE A 137 -13.08 -6.64 -10.91
C ILE A 137 -14.60 -6.82 -11.06
N LEU A 138 -15.37 -5.73 -11.02
CA LEU A 138 -16.83 -5.77 -11.21
C LEU A 138 -17.20 -6.34 -12.60
N ALA A 139 -16.50 -5.93 -13.66
CA ALA A 139 -16.72 -6.48 -14.99
C ALA A 139 -16.40 -7.99 -15.04
N GLY A 140 -15.30 -8.41 -14.41
CA GLY A 140 -14.90 -9.82 -14.33
C GLY A 140 -15.93 -10.68 -13.60
N ILE A 141 -16.43 -10.19 -12.46
CA ILE A 141 -17.50 -10.86 -11.70
C ILE A 141 -18.80 -10.93 -12.51
N ASN A 142 -19.15 -9.90 -13.28
CA ASN A 142 -20.33 -9.94 -14.14
C ASN A 142 -20.19 -10.97 -15.29
N LEU A 143 -18.98 -11.19 -15.82
CA LEU A 143 -18.73 -12.25 -16.81
C LEU A 143 -18.88 -13.65 -16.19
N ILE A 144 -18.34 -13.86 -14.99
CA ILE A 144 -18.52 -15.11 -14.23
C ILE A 144 -20.01 -15.36 -13.97
N TYR A 145 -20.70 -14.33 -13.50
CA TYR A 145 -22.14 -14.36 -13.23
C TYR A 145 -22.96 -14.73 -14.46
N PHE A 146 -22.65 -14.13 -15.62
CA PHE A 146 -23.38 -14.38 -16.86
C PHE A 146 -23.33 -15.84 -17.28
N ASP A 147 -22.18 -16.51 -17.12
CA ASP A 147 -22.05 -17.93 -17.43
C ASP A 147 -22.77 -18.83 -16.42
N ILE A 148 -22.61 -18.58 -15.12
CA ILE A 148 -23.21 -19.41 -14.06
C ILE A 148 -24.74 -19.44 -14.16
N PHE A 149 -25.35 -18.29 -14.45
CA PHE A 149 -26.80 -18.15 -14.50
C PHE A 149 -27.37 -18.23 -15.92
N LEU A 150 -26.60 -18.73 -16.90
CA LEU A 150 -27.01 -18.75 -18.30
C LEU A 150 -28.31 -19.55 -18.51
N ASN A 151 -28.44 -20.68 -17.83
CA ASN A 151 -29.57 -21.62 -17.94
C ASN A 151 -30.75 -21.28 -17.00
N GLU A 152 -30.63 -20.22 -16.20
CA GLU A 152 -31.64 -19.83 -15.22
C GLU A 152 -32.71 -18.91 -15.83
N SER A 153 -33.86 -18.81 -15.16
CA SER A 153 -34.97 -17.97 -15.63
C SER A 153 -34.56 -16.49 -15.74
N ALA A 154 -35.05 -15.79 -16.77
CA ALA A 154 -34.72 -14.38 -17.01
C ALA A 154 -35.03 -13.47 -15.80
N LYS A 155 -36.10 -13.77 -15.04
CA LYS A 155 -36.46 -13.05 -13.82
C LYS A 155 -35.42 -13.24 -12.72
N LEU A 156 -34.99 -14.48 -12.46
CA LEU A 156 -33.95 -14.76 -11.47
C LEU A 156 -32.64 -14.07 -11.85
N ARG A 157 -32.26 -14.13 -13.13
CA ARG A 157 -31.07 -13.44 -13.63
C ARG A 157 -31.15 -11.92 -13.46
N LEU A 158 -32.31 -11.32 -13.66
CA LEU A 158 -32.44 -9.87 -13.46
C LEU A 158 -32.28 -9.50 -11.99
N VAL A 159 -32.94 -10.23 -11.10
CA VAL A 159 -32.87 -9.99 -9.65
C VAL A 159 -31.46 -10.17 -9.13
N MET A 160 -30.79 -11.27 -9.48
CA MET A 160 -29.42 -11.55 -9.05
C MET A 160 -28.42 -10.53 -9.60
N HIS A 161 -28.59 -10.09 -10.85
CA HIS A 161 -27.73 -9.05 -11.44
C HIS A 161 -27.87 -7.71 -10.70
N ILE A 162 -29.09 -7.28 -10.39
CA ILE A 162 -29.35 -6.05 -9.64
C ILE A 162 -28.77 -6.15 -8.23
N LEU A 163 -29.02 -7.25 -7.51
CA LEU A 163 -28.51 -7.45 -6.16
C LEU A 163 -26.97 -7.47 -6.12
N LEU A 164 -26.34 -8.17 -7.06
CA LEU A 164 -24.89 -8.24 -7.18
C LEU A 164 -24.27 -6.86 -7.43
N ASN A 165 -24.80 -6.10 -8.39
CA ASN A 165 -24.28 -4.77 -8.70
C ASN A 165 -24.55 -3.78 -7.55
N ALA A 166 -25.72 -3.83 -6.92
CA ALA A 166 -26.01 -3.00 -5.75
C ALA A 166 -25.05 -3.30 -4.59
N PHE A 167 -24.78 -4.59 -4.32
CA PHE A 167 -23.81 -5.00 -3.30
C PHE A 167 -22.40 -4.50 -3.64
N MET A 168 -21.94 -4.74 -4.87
CA MET A 168 -20.60 -4.34 -5.30
C MET A 168 -20.40 -2.83 -5.33
N LEU A 169 -21.41 -2.06 -5.73
CA LEU A 169 -21.37 -0.59 -5.68
C LEU A 169 -21.32 -0.10 -4.24
N THR A 170 -22.15 -0.65 -3.35
CA THR A 170 -22.18 -0.26 -1.94
C THR A 170 -20.84 -0.58 -1.26
N ALA A 171 -20.33 -1.80 -1.44
CA ALA A 171 -19.02 -2.22 -0.93
C ALA A 171 -17.89 -1.37 -1.54
N GLY A 172 -18.01 -1.02 -2.83
CA GLY A 172 -17.05 -0.21 -3.54
C GLY A 172 -16.96 1.21 -3.00
N ILE A 173 -18.10 1.90 -2.90
CA ILE A 173 -18.20 3.25 -2.35
C ILE A 173 -17.71 3.28 -0.91
N ALA A 174 -18.13 2.33 -0.07
CA ALA A 174 -17.68 2.23 1.31
C ALA A 174 -16.15 2.05 1.39
N SER A 175 -15.58 1.14 0.59
CA SER A 175 -14.13 0.90 0.54
C SER A 175 -13.36 2.15 0.12
N LEU A 176 -13.83 2.86 -0.91
CA LEU A 176 -13.22 4.11 -1.36
C LEU A 176 -13.29 5.21 -0.30
N TYR A 177 -14.45 5.37 0.35
CA TYR A 177 -14.63 6.34 1.43
C TYR A 177 -13.70 6.06 2.61
N TYR A 178 -13.61 4.81 3.07
CA TYR A 178 -12.70 4.43 4.16
C TYR A 178 -11.22 4.55 3.75
N SER A 179 -10.88 4.22 2.50
CA SER A 179 -9.53 4.36 1.97
C SER A 179 -9.12 5.82 1.90
N GLU A 180 -9.98 6.70 1.39
CA GLU A 180 -9.72 8.14 1.34
C GLU A 180 -9.53 8.73 2.74
N ARG A 181 -10.44 8.42 3.68
CA ARG A 181 -10.32 8.85 5.07
C ARG A 181 -9.02 8.35 5.71
N HIS A 182 -8.63 7.10 5.46
CA HIS A 182 -7.38 6.55 5.97
C HIS A 182 -6.16 7.25 5.36
N ASN A 183 -6.19 7.55 4.06
CA ASN A 183 -5.11 8.27 3.37
C ASN A 183 -4.92 9.67 3.94
N ASP A 184 -6.03 10.41 4.14
CA ASP A 184 -6.00 11.77 4.65
C ASP A 184 -5.56 11.83 6.12
N GLN A 185 -5.84 10.79 6.92
CA GLN A 185 -5.42 10.72 8.32
C GLN A 185 -4.02 10.17 8.55
N SER A 186 -3.52 9.28 7.69
CA SER A 186 -2.26 8.56 7.92
C SER A 186 -1.13 8.95 6.97
N TYR A 187 -1.43 9.27 5.72
CA TYR A 187 -0.39 9.57 4.72
C TYR A 187 -0.18 11.07 4.57
N VAL A 188 -1.26 11.86 4.47
CA VAL A 188 -1.16 13.32 4.25
C VAL A 188 -0.39 14.05 5.35
N PRO A 189 -0.57 13.76 6.66
CA PRO A 189 0.19 14.45 7.71
C PRO A 189 1.69 14.17 7.61
N ILE A 190 2.05 12.90 7.43
CA ILE A 190 3.46 12.47 7.31
C ILE A 190 4.11 13.06 6.05
N ILE A 191 3.36 13.14 4.94
CA ILE A 191 3.84 13.81 3.72
C ILE A 191 4.17 15.29 4.00
N LYS A 192 3.26 16.02 4.67
CA LYS A 192 3.50 17.43 5.02
C LYS A 192 4.71 17.61 5.94
N GLU A 193 4.83 16.77 6.96
CA GLU A 193 5.97 16.82 7.89
C GLU A 193 7.31 16.53 7.18
N LEU A 194 7.33 15.59 6.24
CA LEU A 194 8.52 15.31 5.42
C LEU A 194 8.82 16.42 4.42
N GLU A 195 7.81 17.09 3.87
CA GLU A 195 7.97 18.28 3.00
C GLU A 195 8.58 19.45 3.78
N GLU A 196 8.11 19.73 5.00
CA GLU A 196 8.72 20.73 5.90
C GLU A 196 10.19 20.41 6.21
N LEU A 197 10.49 19.13 6.43
CA LEU A 197 11.84 18.66 6.74
C LEU A 197 12.75 18.76 5.51
N GLN A 198 12.22 18.48 4.32
CA GLN A 198 12.96 18.67 3.06
C GLN A 198 13.32 20.14 2.83
N GLN A 199 12.40 21.08 3.04
CA GLN A 199 12.66 22.52 2.88
C GLN A 199 13.79 22.98 3.80
N LYS A 200 13.77 22.55 5.08
CA LYS A 200 14.85 22.85 6.04
C LYS A 200 16.20 22.29 5.62
N LEU A 201 16.24 21.14 4.96
CA LEU A 201 17.48 20.54 4.43
C LEU A 201 17.97 21.21 3.14
N GLU A 202 17.13 22.02 2.48
CA GLU A 202 17.50 22.80 1.28
C GLU A 202 18.02 24.20 1.62
N GLU A 203 17.70 24.70 2.81
CA GLU A 203 18.16 26.00 3.34
C GLU A 203 19.53 25.93 4.07
N ILE A 204 20.06 24.73 4.30
CA ILE A 204 21.38 24.45 4.93
C ILE A 204 22.40 24.08 3.86
#